data_AF-A0A0Q6D1A9-F1
#
_entry.id   AF-A0A0Q6D1A9-F1
#
_cell.length_a   1.000
_cell.length_b   1.000
_cell.length_c   1.000
_cell.angle_alpha   90.00
_cell.angle_beta   90.00
_cell.angle_gamma   90.00
#
_symmetry.space_group_name_H-M   'P 1'
#
loop_
_entity.id
_entity.type
_entity.pdbx_description
1 polymer ?
#
loop_
_entity_poly.entity_id
_entity_poly.type
_entity_poly.pdbx_seq_one_letter_code
_entity_poly.pdbx_strand_id
1 'polypeptide(L)'
;MRKVVHSPLCRRIITTQTITSEYLVDKTDCDPSKIEFIYGGVFNSRVDFIFDRDKKLYGRDKETIDICFVAHRYSDDFTQKGYDQFVEIARALATDERFRFHVVGDYTPQDIPLGQAEALITFYGAQKSKFFDTFYPNMDIILSPNHPAGAGRGAFDGFPTGSCMEAGFRGVVNFITDPLALNAAFYDGEDIMIINRDVEQTIARIRALVADPGRLYTLARANELAFRRVFDIDRQLKSRTGVIVDELLRDECLVVRPSALMSSLDTAEVVAARMAADHARQTIEQLTSLLNESNRYGEERHDNLFREYEKLSLFYESWSKNNPSQTEINHPRKKSLTLRSAFLSFTSRILRRLLRILSRDLK
;
A
#
# COMPACT_ATOMS: atom_id res chain seq x y z
N MET A 1 -11.84 10.92 -20.06
CA MET A 1 -11.48 11.49 -18.75
C MET A 1 -12.29 12.73 -18.39
N ARG A 2 -12.23 13.86 -19.14
CA ARG A 2 -12.99 15.10 -18.84
C ARG A 2 -14.48 14.88 -18.49
N LYS A 3 -15.21 14.08 -19.27
CA LYS A 3 -16.62 13.75 -18.99
C LYS A 3 -16.83 13.08 -17.62
N VAL A 4 -15.86 12.33 -17.12
CA VAL A 4 -15.95 11.62 -15.83
C VAL A 4 -15.72 12.60 -14.68
N VAL A 5 -14.63 13.37 -14.70
CA VAL A 5 -14.27 14.28 -13.59
C VAL A 5 -15.28 15.42 -13.38
N HIS A 6 -15.92 15.85 -14.47
CA HIS A 6 -16.98 16.86 -14.47
C HIS A 6 -18.37 16.30 -14.22
N SER A 7 -18.51 14.96 -14.15
CA SER A 7 -19.80 14.36 -13.81
C SER A 7 -20.16 14.68 -12.36
N PRO A 8 -21.42 15.06 -12.07
CA PRO A 8 -21.90 15.20 -10.70
C PRO A 8 -21.87 13.87 -9.93
N LEU A 9 -21.82 12.74 -10.65
CA LEU A 9 -21.68 11.41 -10.03
C LEU A 9 -20.22 11.10 -9.60
N CYS A 10 -19.24 11.86 -10.09
CA CYS A 10 -17.84 11.72 -9.70
C CYS A 10 -17.53 12.72 -8.57
N ARG A 11 -17.65 12.24 -7.33
CA ARG A 11 -17.49 13.04 -6.11
C ARG A 11 -16.05 13.16 -5.64
N ARG A 12 -15.31 12.04 -5.67
CA ARG A 12 -13.89 11.97 -5.32
C ARG A 12 -13.13 11.10 -6.29
N ILE A 13 -11.84 11.41 -6.44
CA ILE A 13 -10.87 10.68 -7.26
C ILE A 13 -9.67 10.40 -6.39
N ILE A 14 -9.35 9.13 -6.19
CA ILE A 14 -8.11 8.72 -5.52
C ILE A 14 -7.02 8.56 -6.58
N THR A 15 -5.91 9.24 -6.40
CA THR A 15 -4.72 9.13 -7.25
C THR A 15 -3.57 8.55 -6.46
N THR A 16 -2.69 7.80 -7.13
CA THR A 16 -1.58 7.07 -6.49
C THR A 16 -0.19 7.57 -6.87
N GLN A 17 -0.11 8.41 -7.89
CA GLN A 17 1.11 8.99 -8.45
C GLN A 17 0.87 10.48 -8.73
N THR A 18 1.83 11.34 -8.39
CA THR A 18 1.72 12.81 -8.48
C THR A 18 1.39 13.27 -9.90
N ILE A 19 2.05 12.68 -10.91
CA ILE A 19 1.79 12.96 -12.33
C ILE A 19 0.32 12.73 -12.74
N THR A 20 -0.39 11.82 -12.07
CA THR A 20 -1.82 11.57 -12.34
C THR A 20 -2.67 12.70 -11.74
N SER A 21 -2.36 13.13 -10.52
CA SER A 21 -3.02 14.26 -9.85
C SER A 21 -2.84 15.54 -10.66
N GLU A 22 -1.61 15.84 -11.07
CA GLU A 22 -1.25 16.98 -11.92
C GLU A 22 -1.97 16.93 -13.26
N TYR A 23 -2.00 15.77 -13.93
CA TYR A 23 -2.71 15.61 -15.19
C TYR A 23 -4.21 15.92 -15.06
N LEU A 24 -4.87 15.49 -13.98
CA LEU A 24 -6.29 15.75 -13.76
C LEU A 24 -6.55 17.26 -13.63
N VAL A 25 -5.73 17.98 -12.88
CA VAL A 25 -5.85 19.43 -12.75
C VAL A 25 -5.55 20.10 -14.09
N ASP A 26 -4.34 19.91 -14.63
CA ASP A 26 -3.82 20.70 -15.74
C ASP A 26 -4.46 20.36 -17.09
N LYS A 27 -4.83 19.09 -17.31
CA LYS A 27 -5.31 18.62 -18.62
C LYS A 27 -6.80 18.36 -18.66
N THR A 28 -7.48 18.28 -17.51
CA THR A 28 -8.92 18.06 -17.46
C THR A 28 -9.71 19.16 -16.77
N ASP A 29 -9.03 20.14 -16.15
CA ASP A 29 -9.66 21.19 -15.34
C ASP A 29 -10.48 20.57 -14.20
N CYS A 30 -9.96 19.49 -13.60
CA CYS A 30 -10.60 18.86 -12.46
C CYS A 30 -10.40 19.76 -11.23
N ASP A 31 -11.48 20.01 -10.49
CA ASP A 31 -11.39 20.67 -9.19
C ASP A 31 -10.42 19.90 -8.28
N PRO A 32 -9.31 20.52 -7.82
CA PRO A 32 -8.35 19.90 -6.91
C PRO A 32 -9.00 19.37 -5.63
N SER A 33 -10.10 19.98 -5.17
CA SER A 33 -10.84 19.54 -3.98
C SER A 33 -11.45 18.15 -4.13
N LYS A 34 -11.60 17.64 -5.37
CA LYS A 34 -12.07 16.27 -5.64
C LYS A 34 -10.95 15.23 -5.59
N ILE A 35 -9.69 15.65 -5.62
CA ILE A 35 -8.56 14.74 -5.76
C ILE A 35 -8.00 14.43 -4.37
N GLU A 36 -8.02 13.16 -3.99
CA GLU A 36 -7.27 12.66 -2.85
C GLU A 36 -6.01 11.95 -3.36
N PHE A 37 -4.84 12.43 -2.96
CA PHE A 37 -3.59 11.75 -3.27
C PHE A 37 -3.24 10.74 -2.16
N ILE A 38 -3.26 9.46 -2.50
CA ILE A 38 -2.83 8.37 -1.62
C ILE A 38 -1.69 7.63 -2.31
N TYR A 39 -0.47 7.99 -1.93
CA TYR A 39 0.75 7.44 -2.52
C TYR A 39 0.76 5.91 -2.51
N GLY A 40 1.08 5.32 -3.66
CA GLY A 40 1.36 3.89 -3.78
C GLY A 40 0.23 3.00 -4.27
N GLY A 41 0.55 1.71 -4.39
CA GLY A 41 -0.40 0.66 -4.73
C GLY A 41 -0.90 -0.11 -3.51
N VAL A 42 -2.04 -0.80 -3.67
CA VAL A 42 -2.49 -1.80 -2.70
C VAL A 42 -1.76 -3.11 -3.02
N PHE A 43 -0.74 -3.41 -2.23
CA PHE A 43 0.03 -4.64 -2.34
C PHE A 43 -0.32 -5.58 -1.17
N ASN A 44 -0.26 -6.89 -1.38
CA ASN A 44 -0.45 -7.83 -0.28
C ASN A 44 0.81 -7.91 0.59
N SER A 45 0.91 -7.03 1.59
CA SER A 45 2.03 -6.99 2.55
C SER A 45 2.06 -8.17 3.53
N ARG A 46 1.05 -9.06 3.53
CA ARG A 46 0.96 -10.22 4.42
C ARG A 46 1.81 -11.38 3.91
N VAL A 47 3.09 -11.11 3.75
CA VAL A 47 4.11 -12.11 3.47
C VAL A 47 4.54 -12.78 4.78
N ASP A 48 4.66 -14.11 4.78
CA ASP A 48 5.29 -14.85 5.88
C ASP A 48 6.82 -14.73 5.75
N PHE A 49 7.31 -13.52 6.01
CA PHE A 49 8.72 -13.19 5.96
C PHE A 49 9.11 -12.45 7.24
N ILE A 50 10.15 -12.94 7.90
CA ILE A 50 10.80 -12.35 9.06
C ILE A 50 12.27 -12.19 8.69
N PHE A 51 12.75 -10.94 8.59
CA PHE A 51 14.10 -10.62 8.11
C PHE A 51 15.20 -11.44 8.79
N ASP A 52 15.21 -11.49 10.13
CA ASP A 52 16.26 -12.17 10.91
C ASP A 52 16.23 -13.70 10.76
N ARG A 53 15.09 -14.28 10.35
CA ARG A 53 14.89 -15.72 10.14
C ARG A 53 15.18 -16.13 8.70
N ASP A 54 14.68 -15.35 7.75
CA ASP A 54 14.48 -15.80 6.36
C ASP A 54 15.52 -15.22 5.39
N LYS A 55 15.99 -13.99 5.62
CA LYS A 55 16.95 -13.37 4.71
C LYS A 55 18.28 -14.13 4.75
N LYS A 56 18.83 -14.44 3.58
CA LYS A 56 20.18 -15.00 3.43
C LYS A 56 21.18 -13.87 3.22
N LEU A 57 22.20 -13.82 4.07
CA LEU A 57 23.21 -12.77 4.09
C LEU A 57 24.51 -13.28 3.45
N TYR A 58 25.03 -12.54 2.48
CA TYR A 58 26.36 -12.68 1.92
C TYR A 58 27.42 -12.56 3.01
N GLY A 59 28.38 -13.50 3.01
CA GLY A 59 29.44 -13.61 4.01
C GLY A 59 29.00 -14.29 5.32
N ARG A 60 27.73 -14.71 5.43
CA ARG A 60 27.22 -15.46 6.59
C ARG A 60 26.49 -16.74 6.17
N ASP A 61 25.50 -16.61 5.30
CA ASP A 61 24.62 -17.70 4.86
C ASP A 61 24.91 -18.15 3.42
N LYS A 62 25.62 -17.33 2.64
CA LYS A 62 25.99 -17.57 1.25
C LYS A 62 27.29 -16.85 0.85
N GLU A 63 27.93 -17.36 -0.19
CA GLU A 63 29.23 -16.88 -0.70
C GLU A 63 29.12 -15.89 -1.87
N THR A 64 27.90 -15.62 -2.33
CA THR A 64 27.64 -14.75 -3.48
C THR A 64 26.79 -13.54 -3.11
N ILE A 65 27.00 -12.47 -3.86
CA ILE A 65 26.13 -11.29 -3.90
C ILE A 65 25.19 -11.49 -5.08
N ASP A 66 23.89 -11.60 -4.80
CA ASP A 66 22.89 -11.99 -5.78
C ASP A 66 22.06 -10.75 -6.17
N ILE A 67 22.15 -10.34 -7.44
CA ILE A 67 21.46 -9.17 -8.00
C ILE A 67 20.37 -9.64 -8.96
N CYS A 68 19.13 -9.28 -8.70
CA CYS A 68 18.01 -9.67 -9.56
C CYS A 68 17.44 -8.51 -10.39
N PHE A 69 16.95 -8.88 -11.57
CA PHE A 69 16.11 -8.08 -12.45
C PHE A 69 14.81 -8.84 -12.67
N VAL A 70 13.68 -8.20 -12.32
CA VAL A 70 12.36 -8.84 -12.36
C VAL A 70 11.38 -7.92 -13.07
N ALA A 71 11.05 -8.26 -14.31
CA ALA A 71 10.10 -7.51 -15.12
C ALA A 71 9.47 -8.41 -16.19
N HIS A 72 8.24 -8.10 -16.60
CA HIS A 72 7.71 -8.60 -17.87
C HIS A 72 8.04 -7.65 -19.00
N ARG A 73 8.33 -8.20 -20.17
CA ARG A 73 8.56 -7.44 -21.39
C ARG A 73 7.22 -7.21 -22.10
N TYR A 74 6.88 -5.96 -22.41
CA TYR A 74 5.65 -5.60 -23.14
C TYR A 74 5.88 -5.28 -24.62
N SER A 75 7.13 -5.18 -25.05
CA SER A 75 7.56 -4.86 -26.41
C SER A 75 9.01 -5.29 -26.61
N ASP A 76 9.47 -5.35 -27.86
CA ASP A 76 10.88 -5.69 -28.16
C ASP A 76 11.88 -4.57 -27.78
N ASP A 77 11.40 -3.47 -27.18
CA ASP A 77 12.23 -2.42 -26.60
C ASP A 77 12.73 -2.81 -25.20
N PHE A 78 14.03 -3.13 -25.11
CA PHE A 78 14.70 -3.50 -23.86
C PHE A 78 14.95 -2.32 -22.92
N THR A 79 14.88 -1.08 -23.43
CA THR A 79 15.19 0.14 -22.66
C THR A 79 14.08 0.48 -21.67
N GLN A 80 12.82 0.15 -22.00
CA GLN A 80 11.66 0.52 -21.19
C GLN A 80 11.75 -0.03 -19.76
N LYS A 81 12.10 -1.31 -19.62
CA LYS A 81 12.30 -1.94 -18.30
C LYS A 81 13.74 -1.85 -17.83
N GLY A 82 14.66 -1.38 -18.68
CA GLY A 82 16.08 -1.23 -18.37
C GLY A 82 16.86 -2.55 -18.43
N TYR A 83 16.43 -3.50 -19.24
CA TYR A 83 17.17 -4.77 -19.39
C TYR A 83 18.53 -4.56 -20.05
N ASP A 84 18.62 -3.62 -21.00
CA ASP A 84 19.87 -3.14 -21.58
C ASP A 84 20.85 -2.65 -20.51
N GLN A 85 20.38 -1.78 -19.60
CA GLN A 85 21.20 -1.23 -18.53
C GLN A 85 21.60 -2.31 -17.50
N PHE A 86 20.69 -3.23 -17.18
CA PHE A 86 21.00 -4.39 -16.33
C PHE A 86 22.14 -5.23 -16.93
N VAL A 87 22.09 -5.55 -18.22
CA VAL A 87 23.13 -6.33 -18.92
C VAL A 87 24.47 -5.58 -18.96
N GLU A 88 24.46 -4.27 -19.16
CA GLU A 88 25.67 -3.44 -19.07
C GLU A 88 26.32 -3.49 -17.70
N ILE A 89 25.53 -3.34 -16.64
CA ILE A 89 26.00 -3.44 -15.25
C ILE A 89 26.52 -4.85 -14.96
N ALA A 90 25.80 -5.89 -15.39
CA ALA A 90 26.21 -7.28 -15.20
C ALA A 90 27.56 -7.57 -15.88
N ARG A 91 27.76 -7.11 -17.11
CA ARG A 91 29.04 -7.23 -17.84
C ARG A 91 30.19 -6.54 -17.12
N ALA A 92 29.97 -5.32 -16.63
CA ALA A 92 31.01 -4.56 -15.95
C ALA A 92 31.39 -5.12 -14.57
N LEU A 93 30.47 -5.84 -13.94
CA LEU A 93 30.69 -6.53 -12.65
C LEU A 93 31.15 -7.99 -12.81
N ALA A 94 31.09 -8.57 -14.02
CA ALA A 94 31.42 -9.97 -14.27
C ALA A 94 32.87 -10.36 -13.98
N THR A 95 33.79 -9.39 -13.86
CA THR A 95 35.17 -9.63 -13.46
C THR A 95 35.32 -10.00 -11.98
N ASP A 96 34.28 -9.77 -11.17
CA ASP A 96 34.25 -10.11 -9.75
C ASP A 96 33.36 -11.33 -9.54
N GLU A 97 34.01 -12.47 -9.27
CA GLU A 97 33.36 -13.78 -9.14
C GLU A 97 32.38 -13.88 -7.96
N ARG A 98 32.28 -12.86 -7.10
CA ARG A 98 31.30 -12.81 -6.02
C ARG A 98 29.89 -12.53 -6.53
N PHE A 99 29.73 -11.88 -7.68
CA PHE A 99 28.41 -11.49 -8.19
C PHE A 99 27.71 -12.63 -8.94
N ARG A 100 26.41 -12.79 -8.66
CA ARG A 100 25.48 -13.61 -9.44
C ARG A 100 24.30 -12.76 -9.88
N PHE A 101 23.83 -12.99 -11.09
CA PHE A 101 22.78 -12.21 -11.72
C PHE A 101 21.58 -13.09 -12.01
N HIS A 102 20.38 -12.57 -11.74
CA HIS A 102 19.16 -13.36 -11.79
C HIS A 102 18.09 -12.61 -12.57
N VAL A 103 17.66 -13.18 -13.69
CA VAL A 103 16.67 -12.57 -14.58
C VAL A 103 15.37 -13.35 -14.52
N VAL A 104 14.30 -12.70 -14.05
CA VAL A 104 12.96 -13.27 -14.00
C VAL A 104 12.04 -12.46 -14.92
N GLY A 105 11.38 -13.14 -15.84
CA GLY A 105 10.59 -12.51 -16.90
C GLY A 105 10.81 -13.15 -18.27
N ASP A 106 10.25 -12.51 -19.28
CA ASP A 106 10.28 -12.96 -20.67
C ASP A 106 11.55 -12.47 -21.40
N TYR A 107 12.71 -12.75 -20.80
CA TYR A 107 14.04 -12.46 -21.35
C TYR A 107 14.86 -13.74 -21.46
N THR A 108 15.77 -13.75 -22.41
CA THR A 108 16.59 -14.88 -22.82
C THR A 108 18.04 -14.45 -23.02
N PRO A 109 19.00 -15.40 -22.97
CA PRO A 109 20.40 -15.10 -23.28
C PRO A 109 20.64 -14.56 -24.70
N GLN A 110 19.69 -14.77 -25.61
CA GLN A 110 19.80 -14.35 -27.02
C GLN A 110 19.34 -12.91 -27.27
N ASP A 111 18.67 -12.28 -26.31
CA ASP A 111 18.10 -10.93 -26.50
C ASP A 111 19.18 -9.84 -26.62
N ILE A 112 20.22 -9.90 -25.78
CA ILE A 112 21.37 -8.97 -25.79
C ILE A 112 22.65 -9.78 -25.54
N PRO A 113 23.75 -9.57 -26.30
CA PRO A 113 25.02 -10.24 -26.06
C PRO A 113 25.54 -10.04 -24.63
N LEU A 114 25.66 -11.12 -23.87
CA LEU A 114 26.02 -11.10 -22.45
C LEU A 114 27.54 -11.09 -22.21
N GLY A 115 28.34 -11.52 -23.19
CA GLY A 115 29.80 -11.61 -23.04
C GLY A 115 30.20 -12.48 -21.84
N GLN A 116 31.17 -12.02 -21.05
CA GLN A 116 31.66 -12.75 -19.87
C GLN A 116 30.59 -12.95 -18.78
N ALA A 117 29.52 -12.14 -18.76
CA ALA A 117 28.45 -12.27 -17.78
C ALA A 117 27.55 -13.49 -18.04
N GLU A 118 27.61 -14.11 -19.22
CA GLU A 118 26.75 -15.25 -19.58
C GLU A 118 26.83 -16.40 -18.56
N ALA A 119 28.04 -16.71 -18.08
CA ALA A 119 28.26 -17.76 -17.08
C ALA A 119 27.76 -17.40 -15.66
N LEU A 120 27.42 -16.13 -15.42
CA LEU A 120 27.03 -15.60 -14.12
C LEU A 120 25.56 -15.22 -14.03
N ILE A 121 24.84 -15.21 -15.17
CA ILE A 121 23.42 -14.88 -15.25
C ILE A 121 22.58 -16.16 -15.30
N THR A 122 21.60 -16.27 -14.41
CA THR A 122 20.55 -17.30 -14.47
C THR A 122 19.24 -16.69 -14.95
N PHE A 123 18.68 -17.28 -16.01
CA PHE A 123 17.36 -16.92 -16.53
C PHE A 123 16.30 -17.89 -16.01
N TYR A 124 15.28 -17.36 -15.34
CA TYR A 124 14.22 -18.14 -14.72
C TYR A 124 12.94 -18.19 -15.55
N GLY A 125 12.82 -17.39 -16.61
CA GLY A 125 11.57 -17.19 -17.35
C GLY A 125 10.49 -16.48 -16.52
N ALA A 126 9.26 -16.45 -17.02
CA ALA A 126 8.11 -15.96 -16.28
C ALA A 126 7.78 -16.89 -15.08
N GLN A 127 7.61 -16.30 -13.90
CA GLN A 127 7.38 -17.04 -12.65
C GLN A 127 6.08 -16.62 -11.98
N LYS A 128 5.48 -17.56 -11.23
CA LYS A 128 4.26 -17.32 -10.43
C LYS A 128 4.62 -16.81 -9.04
N SER A 129 3.69 -16.12 -8.37
CA SER A 129 3.90 -15.49 -7.05
C SER A 129 4.62 -16.37 -6.02
N LYS A 130 4.31 -17.68 -5.94
CA LYS A 130 4.93 -18.60 -4.97
C LYS A 130 6.44 -18.80 -5.17
N PHE A 131 6.95 -18.63 -6.38
CA PHE A 131 8.40 -18.68 -6.66
C PHE A 131 9.15 -17.61 -5.85
N PHE A 132 8.52 -16.44 -5.71
CA PHE A 132 9.12 -15.27 -5.07
C PHE A 132 9.26 -15.40 -3.55
N ASP A 133 8.54 -16.34 -2.93
CA ASP A 133 8.65 -16.63 -1.49
C ASP A 133 10.03 -17.15 -1.10
N THR A 134 10.68 -17.90 -1.99
CA THR A 134 12.04 -18.41 -1.77
C THR A 134 13.09 -17.67 -2.59
N PHE A 135 12.72 -17.10 -3.73
CA PHE A 135 13.67 -16.37 -4.57
C PHE A 135 14.21 -15.11 -3.89
N TYR A 136 13.34 -14.17 -3.49
CA TYR A 136 13.80 -12.88 -2.96
C TYR A 136 14.60 -12.97 -1.66
N PRO A 137 14.32 -13.87 -0.69
CA PRO A 137 15.17 -13.99 0.50
C PRO A 137 16.64 -14.36 0.19
N ASN A 138 16.91 -14.93 -0.99
CA ASN A 138 18.25 -15.24 -1.48
C ASN A 138 18.90 -14.08 -2.26
N MET A 139 18.14 -13.08 -2.69
CA MET A 139 18.65 -11.91 -3.44
C MET A 139 19.09 -10.80 -2.48
N ASP A 140 20.10 -10.01 -2.85
CA ASP A 140 20.57 -8.86 -2.06
C ASP A 140 20.11 -7.54 -2.63
N ILE A 141 20.13 -7.42 -3.96
CA ILE A 141 19.77 -6.20 -4.68
C ILE A 141 18.75 -6.56 -5.75
N ILE A 142 17.70 -5.76 -5.86
CA ILE A 142 16.87 -5.71 -7.06
C ILE A 142 17.27 -4.46 -7.83
N LEU A 143 17.63 -4.65 -9.10
CA LEU A 143 18.01 -3.58 -10.00
C LEU A 143 16.85 -3.35 -10.98
N SER A 144 16.17 -2.22 -10.84
CA SER A 144 15.02 -1.83 -11.67
C SER A 144 15.27 -0.47 -12.34
N PRO A 145 16.12 -0.42 -13.38
CA PRO A 145 16.48 0.81 -14.08
C PRO A 145 15.46 1.20 -15.16
N ASN A 146 14.18 1.30 -14.78
CA ASN A 146 13.08 1.56 -15.70
C ASN A 146 13.24 2.92 -16.41
N HIS A 147 12.94 2.93 -17.69
CA HIS A 147 12.95 4.15 -18.49
C HIS A 147 11.55 4.43 -19.07
N PRO A 148 11.02 5.66 -18.93
CA PRO A 148 9.71 6.00 -19.47
C PRO A 148 9.68 6.10 -21.01
N ALA A 149 10.80 5.90 -21.73
CA ALA A 149 10.75 5.90 -23.19
C ALA A 149 10.00 4.68 -23.76
N GLY A 150 9.40 4.87 -24.93
CA GLY A 150 8.82 3.80 -25.74
C GLY A 150 7.33 3.50 -25.52
N ALA A 151 6.73 3.96 -24.43
CA ALA A 151 5.35 3.59 -24.08
C ALA A 151 4.28 4.58 -24.60
N GLY A 152 4.19 4.80 -25.93
CA GLY A 152 3.13 5.61 -26.54
C GLY A 152 2.91 7.01 -25.93
N ARG A 153 1.80 7.68 -26.27
CA ARG A 153 1.42 8.97 -25.63
C ARG A 153 0.85 8.72 -24.23
N GLY A 154 1.73 8.57 -23.23
CA GLY A 154 1.38 8.68 -21.81
C GLY A 154 1.38 7.39 -20.98
N ALA A 155 1.97 6.28 -21.44
CA ALA A 155 2.21 5.15 -20.56
C ALA A 155 3.52 5.33 -19.77
N PHE A 156 3.50 4.90 -18.52
CA PHE A 156 4.61 4.96 -17.58
C PHE A 156 4.41 3.89 -16.50
N ASP A 157 5.51 3.49 -15.85
CA ASP A 157 5.43 2.67 -14.66
C ASP A 157 5.22 3.56 -13.43
N GLY A 158 4.33 3.16 -12.53
CA GLY A 158 4.25 3.76 -11.21
C GLY A 158 5.51 3.50 -10.39
N PHE A 159 5.77 4.34 -9.38
CA PHE A 159 6.92 4.19 -8.51
C PHE A 159 6.50 3.74 -7.09
N PRO A 160 7.18 2.73 -6.52
CA PRO A 160 8.00 1.72 -7.18
C PRO A 160 7.13 0.70 -7.93
N THR A 161 7.75 -0.15 -8.76
CA THR A 161 7.04 -1.22 -9.48
C THR A 161 6.59 -2.34 -8.54
N GLY A 162 5.68 -3.21 -9.01
CA GLY A 162 5.21 -4.37 -8.23
C GLY A 162 6.33 -5.32 -7.79
N SER A 163 7.30 -5.60 -8.66
CA SER A 163 8.45 -6.44 -8.32
C SER A 163 9.35 -5.79 -7.26
N CYS A 164 9.57 -4.49 -7.35
CA CYS A 164 10.29 -3.71 -6.34
C CYS A 164 9.58 -3.74 -4.98
N MET A 165 8.25 -3.63 -4.96
CA MET A 165 7.47 -3.81 -3.72
C MET A 165 7.67 -5.21 -3.13
N GLU A 166 7.52 -6.27 -3.93
CA GLU A 166 7.71 -7.66 -3.47
C GLU A 166 9.09 -7.95 -2.91
N ALA A 167 10.11 -7.41 -3.57
CA ALA A 167 11.50 -7.51 -3.17
C ALA A 167 11.76 -6.74 -1.87
N GLY A 168 11.23 -5.52 -1.76
CA GLY A 168 11.37 -4.68 -0.56
C GLY A 168 10.76 -5.31 0.69
N PHE A 169 9.55 -5.91 0.58
CA PHE A 169 8.94 -6.66 1.69
C PHE A 169 9.77 -7.86 2.18
N ARG A 170 10.76 -8.31 1.39
CA ARG A 170 11.64 -9.44 1.69
C ARG A 170 13.10 -9.02 1.93
N GLY A 171 13.32 -7.73 2.21
CA GLY A 171 14.65 -7.24 2.57
C GLY A 171 15.67 -7.29 1.44
N VAL A 172 15.22 -7.13 0.20
CA VAL A 172 16.10 -6.94 -0.96
C VAL A 172 16.27 -5.44 -1.19
N VAL A 173 17.51 -4.96 -1.25
CA VAL A 173 17.79 -3.53 -1.44
C VAL A 173 17.33 -3.11 -2.83
N ASN A 174 16.48 -2.08 -2.88
CA ASN A 174 15.96 -1.57 -4.13
C ASN A 174 16.92 -0.56 -4.75
N PHE A 175 17.54 -0.91 -5.88
CA PHE A 175 18.25 0.01 -6.78
C PHE A 175 17.32 0.38 -7.93
N ILE A 176 16.69 1.54 -7.85
CA ILE A 176 15.55 1.89 -8.70
C ILE A 176 15.69 3.30 -9.26
N THR A 177 15.25 3.51 -10.49
CA THR A 177 15.19 4.83 -11.12
C THR A 177 13.88 5.55 -10.79
N ASP A 178 13.93 6.86 -10.57
CA ASP A 178 12.74 7.73 -10.45
C ASP A 178 12.73 8.86 -11.49
N PRO A 179 12.62 8.54 -12.78
CA PRO A 179 12.80 9.51 -13.86
C PRO A 179 11.64 10.52 -13.97
N LEU A 180 10.52 10.24 -13.30
CA LEU A 180 9.31 11.08 -13.30
C LEU A 180 9.06 11.74 -11.92
N ALA A 181 10.03 11.66 -10.99
CA ALA A 181 9.93 12.23 -9.64
C ALA A 181 8.65 11.82 -8.90
N LEU A 182 8.30 10.54 -8.98
CA LEU A 182 7.10 9.95 -8.40
C LEU A 182 7.31 9.46 -6.96
N ASN A 183 8.55 9.36 -6.50
CA ASN A 183 8.86 8.99 -5.12
C ASN A 183 8.37 10.06 -4.13
N ALA A 184 7.47 9.68 -3.23
CA ALA A 184 6.94 10.57 -2.20
C ALA A 184 7.30 10.13 -0.76
N ALA A 185 8.01 9.01 -0.56
CA ALA A 185 8.13 8.40 0.77
C ALA A 185 9.48 7.77 1.12
N PHE A 186 10.36 7.57 0.13
CA PHE A 186 11.65 6.91 0.29
C PHE A 186 12.81 7.90 0.16
N TYR A 187 13.94 7.58 0.77
CA TYR A 187 15.13 8.42 0.84
C TYR A 187 16.34 7.69 0.26
N ASP A 188 16.99 8.35 -0.70
CA ASP A 188 18.20 7.83 -1.34
C ASP A 188 19.33 7.64 -0.32
N GLY A 189 19.88 6.44 -0.24
CA GLY A 189 21.00 6.11 0.66
C GLY A 189 20.57 5.62 2.04
N GLU A 190 19.30 5.79 2.39
CA GLU A 190 18.79 5.48 3.73
C GLU A 190 17.89 4.25 3.73
N ASP A 191 16.94 4.16 2.79
CA ASP A 191 16.02 3.03 2.67
C ASP A 191 15.96 2.43 1.26
N ILE A 192 16.33 3.19 0.22
CA ILE A 192 16.48 2.70 -1.15
C ILE A 192 17.74 3.30 -1.77
N MET A 193 18.09 2.81 -2.97
CA MET A 193 19.10 3.43 -3.80
C MET A 193 18.47 3.95 -5.09
N ILE A 194 18.36 5.27 -5.18
CA ILE A 194 18.00 5.94 -6.43
C ILE A 194 19.20 5.89 -7.37
N ILE A 195 18.94 5.42 -8.58
CA ILE A 195 19.91 5.37 -9.68
C ILE A 195 19.35 6.08 -10.92
N ASN A 196 20.19 6.28 -11.91
CA ASN A 196 19.86 6.89 -13.20
C ASN A 196 20.44 6.03 -14.33
N ARG A 197 20.47 6.55 -15.55
CA ARG A 197 21.03 5.85 -16.72
C ARG A 197 22.56 5.88 -16.81
N ASP A 198 23.25 6.44 -15.81
CA ASP A 198 24.70 6.35 -15.71
C ASP A 198 25.09 5.00 -15.09
N VAL A 199 25.52 4.10 -15.98
CA VAL A 199 25.97 2.75 -15.62
C VAL A 199 27.18 2.79 -14.70
N GLU A 200 28.15 3.66 -14.96
CA GLU A 200 29.37 3.76 -14.15
C GLU A 200 29.06 4.26 -12.74
N GLN A 201 28.18 5.26 -12.63
CA GLN A 201 27.69 5.71 -11.32
C GLN A 201 26.98 4.59 -10.57
N THR A 202 26.13 3.82 -11.26
CA THR A 202 25.40 2.71 -10.66
C THR A 202 26.35 1.61 -10.16
N ILE A 203 27.34 1.23 -10.97
CA ILE A 203 28.39 0.28 -10.62
C ILE A 203 29.18 0.76 -9.40
N ALA A 204 29.58 2.04 -9.38
CA ALA A 204 30.31 2.62 -8.26
C ALA A 204 29.50 2.54 -6.95
N ARG A 205 28.20 2.82 -7.01
CA ARG A 205 27.29 2.70 -5.85
C ARG A 205 27.14 1.26 -5.38
N ILE A 206 26.97 0.31 -6.30
CA ILE A 206 26.91 -1.12 -5.97
C ILE A 206 28.21 -1.54 -5.29
N ARG A 207 29.37 -1.28 -5.91
CA ARG A 207 30.69 -1.62 -5.36
C ARG A 207 30.92 -1.02 -3.97
N ALA A 208 30.57 0.26 -3.78
CA ALA A 208 30.70 0.92 -2.49
C ALA A 208 29.81 0.30 -1.40
N LEU A 209 28.59 -0.12 -1.75
CA LEU A 209 27.67 -0.75 -0.82
C LEU A 209 28.14 -2.16 -0.44
N VAL A 210 28.54 -2.97 -1.41
CA VAL A 210 28.90 -4.39 -1.16
C VAL A 210 30.29 -4.57 -0.56
N ALA A 211 31.13 -3.53 -0.59
CA ALA A 211 32.42 -3.53 0.11
C ALA A 211 32.25 -3.67 1.64
N ASP A 212 31.08 -3.32 2.18
CA ASP A 212 30.72 -3.50 3.58
C ASP A 212 29.38 -4.26 3.68
N PRO A 213 29.42 -5.60 3.88
CA PRO A 213 28.21 -6.41 4.05
C PRO A 213 27.33 -5.94 5.22
N GLY A 214 27.91 -5.38 6.29
CA GLY A 214 27.15 -4.84 7.41
C GLY A 214 26.29 -3.64 6.98
N ARG A 215 26.88 -2.73 6.19
CA ARG A 215 26.14 -1.62 5.59
C ARG A 215 25.06 -2.08 4.61
N LEU A 216 25.37 -3.05 3.75
CA LEU A 216 24.39 -3.65 2.82
C LEU A 216 23.15 -4.14 3.58
N TYR A 217 23.34 -4.91 4.65
CA TYR A 217 22.20 -5.48 5.39
C TYR A 217 21.52 -4.51 6.37
N THR A 218 22.21 -3.45 6.79
CA THR A 218 21.59 -2.32 7.49
C THR A 218 20.62 -1.60 6.54
N LEU A 219 21.04 -1.31 5.31
CA LEU A 219 20.19 -0.72 4.28
C LEU A 219 19.05 -1.67 3.86
N ALA A 220 19.32 -2.97 3.73
CA ALA A 220 18.30 -3.97 3.43
C ALA A 220 17.18 -4.02 4.49
N ARG A 221 17.55 -3.89 5.77
CA ARG A 221 16.59 -3.82 6.88
C ARG A 221 15.81 -2.51 6.85
N ALA A 222 16.48 -1.39 6.62
CA ALA A 222 15.82 -0.09 6.49
C ALA A 222 14.82 -0.09 5.31
N ASN A 223 15.22 -0.67 4.17
CA ASN A 223 14.37 -0.90 3.00
C ASN A 223 13.09 -1.65 3.39
N GLU A 224 13.22 -2.83 4.02
CA GLU A 224 12.08 -3.65 4.41
C GLU A 224 11.11 -2.92 5.34
N LEU A 225 11.64 -2.21 6.33
CA LEU A 225 10.83 -1.41 7.25
C LEU A 225 10.14 -0.24 6.54
N ALA A 226 10.82 0.43 5.61
CA ALA A 226 10.23 1.51 4.82
C ALA A 226 9.10 1.01 3.92
N PHE A 227 9.30 -0.10 3.19
CA PHE A 227 8.26 -0.69 2.34
C PHE A 227 7.05 -1.15 3.17
N ARG A 228 7.24 -1.73 4.35
CA ARG A 228 6.13 -2.01 5.29
C ARG A 228 5.44 -0.74 5.76
N ARG A 229 6.19 0.27 6.18
CA ARG A 229 5.63 1.54 6.64
C ARG A 229 4.75 2.19 5.57
N VAL A 230 5.19 2.16 4.31
CA VAL A 230 4.54 2.87 3.19
C VAL A 230 3.42 2.03 2.58
N PHE A 231 3.67 0.76 2.25
CA PHE A 231 2.77 -0.08 1.44
C PHE A 231 2.05 -1.18 2.20
N ASP A 232 2.04 -1.16 3.54
CA ASP A 232 1.24 -2.10 4.31
C ASP A 232 -0.24 -2.08 3.87
N ILE A 233 -0.81 -3.26 3.64
CA ILE A 233 -2.14 -3.43 3.10
C ILE A 233 -3.20 -2.81 4.01
N ASP A 234 -3.09 -2.95 5.32
CA ASP A 234 -4.09 -2.44 6.24
C ASP A 234 -4.02 -0.90 6.28
N ARG A 235 -2.82 -0.32 6.20
CA ARG A 235 -2.63 1.14 6.05
C ARG A 235 -3.21 1.67 4.73
N GLN A 236 -2.89 1.01 3.62
CA GLN A 236 -3.32 1.41 2.27
C GLN A 236 -4.84 1.29 2.12
N LEU A 237 -5.45 0.23 2.67
CA LEU A 237 -6.90 0.05 2.67
C LEU A 237 -7.61 1.00 3.63
N LYS A 238 -7.07 1.26 4.82
CA LYS A 238 -7.65 2.20 5.78
C LYS A 238 -7.79 3.60 5.18
N SER A 239 -6.71 4.11 4.55
CA SER A 239 -6.71 5.44 3.96
C SER A 239 -7.75 5.58 2.85
N ARG A 240 -7.83 4.58 1.95
CA ARG A 240 -8.81 4.58 0.84
C ARG A 240 -10.25 4.39 1.31
N THR A 241 -10.45 3.52 2.30
CA THR A 241 -11.78 3.28 2.87
C THR A 241 -12.28 4.51 3.62
N GLY A 242 -11.39 5.27 4.28
CA GLY A 242 -11.72 6.57 4.88
C GLY A 242 -12.37 7.51 3.88
N VAL A 243 -11.71 7.75 2.74
CA VAL A 243 -12.26 8.59 1.66
C VAL A 243 -13.64 8.11 1.20
N ILE A 244 -13.81 6.79 1.00
CA ILE A 244 -15.08 6.23 0.54
C ILE A 244 -16.17 6.43 1.59
N VAL A 245 -15.87 6.17 2.87
CA VAL A 245 -16.82 6.34 3.97
C VAL A 245 -17.20 7.80 4.14
N ASP A 246 -16.23 8.70 4.15
CA ASP A 246 -16.46 10.14 4.28
C ASP A 246 -17.36 10.66 3.17
N GLU A 247 -17.19 10.17 1.94
CA GLU A 247 -18.10 10.50 0.84
C GLU A 247 -19.49 9.85 1.02
N LEU A 248 -19.58 8.59 1.41
CA LEU A 248 -20.87 7.94 1.63
C LEU A 248 -21.70 8.59 2.75
N LEU A 249 -21.05 9.25 3.71
CA LEU A 249 -21.70 9.93 4.83
C LEU A 249 -22.10 11.38 4.56
N ARG A 250 -21.71 11.99 3.43
CA ARG A 250 -22.18 13.37 3.15
C ARG A 250 -23.67 13.38 2.80
N ASP A 251 -24.37 14.37 3.34
CA ASP A 251 -25.83 14.55 3.19
C ASP A 251 -26.30 14.90 1.76
N GLU A 252 -25.38 15.16 0.83
CA GLU A 252 -25.71 15.50 -0.56
C GLU A 252 -26.28 14.28 -1.31
N CYS A 253 -27.60 14.31 -1.55
CA CYS A 253 -28.33 13.25 -2.24
C CYS A 253 -27.96 13.19 -3.73
N LEU A 254 -27.35 12.08 -4.15
CA LEU A 254 -26.80 11.86 -5.51
C LEU A 254 -27.87 11.79 -6.63
N VAL A 255 -29.12 11.49 -6.28
CA VAL A 255 -30.26 11.45 -7.21
C VAL A 255 -31.52 11.80 -6.44
N VAL A 256 -31.98 13.05 -6.54
CA VAL A 256 -33.38 13.36 -6.27
C VAL A 256 -34.16 12.75 -7.44
N ARG A 257 -34.73 11.55 -7.28
CA ARG A 257 -35.83 11.16 -8.17
C ARG A 257 -36.85 12.28 -8.04
N PRO A 258 -37.26 12.95 -9.13
CA PRO A 258 -38.37 13.89 -9.04
C PRO A 258 -39.49 13.16 -8.31
N SER A 259 -39.97 13.73 -7.21
CA SER A 259 -41.22 13.26 -6.60
C SER A 259 -42.22 13.18 -7.73
N ALA A 260 -42.75 11.99 -8.03
CA ALA A 260 -43.70 11.82 -9.11
C ALA A 260 -44.78 12.89 -8.94
N LEU A 261 -44.87 13.82 -9.90
CA LEU A 261 -45.89 14.86 -9.90
C LEU A 261 -47.24 14.17 -9.78
N MET A 262 -48.10 14.69 -8.89
CA MET A 262 -49.43 14.13 -8.66
C MET A 262 -50.14 13.94 -10.01
N SER A 263 -50.53 12.71 -10.29
CA SER A 263 -51.41 12.44 -11.43
C SER A 263 -52.82 12.81 -10.99
N SER A 264 -53.63 13.33 -11.91
CA SER A 264 -55.07 13.60 -11.66
C SER A 264 -55.89 12.32 -11.41
N LEU A 265 -55.25 11.16 -11.34
CA LEU A 265 -55.83 9.83 -11.13
C LEU A 265 -55.48 9.19 -9.78
N ASP A 266 -54.74 9.89 -8.91
CA ASP A 266 -54.39 9.35 -7.58
C ASP A 266 -55.64 9.31 -6.67
N THR A 267 -56.02 8.12 -6.20
CA THR A 267 -57.17 7.91 -5.31
C THR A 267 -56.83 8.31 -3.86
N ALA A 268 -57.85 8.58 -3.03
CA ALA A 268 -57.67 8.98 -1.63
C ALA A 268 -56.81 8.00 -0.80
N GLU A 269 -56.86 6.71 -1.12
CA GLU A 269 -56.03 5.67 -0.48
C GLU A 269 -54.55 5.79 -0.83
N VAL A 270 -54.21 6.19 -2.07
CA VAL A 270 -52.82 6.42 -2.50
C VAL A 270 -52.24 7.66 -1.81
N VAL A 271 -53.08 8.68 -1.59
CA VAL A 271 -52.69 9.89 -0.84
C VAL A 271 -52.44 9.56 0.63
N ALA A 272 -53.32 8.80 1.27
CA ALA A 272 -53.16 8.38 2.66
C ALA A 272 -51.92 7.48 2.86
N ALA A 273 -51.68 6.54 1.96
CA ALA A 273 -50.49 5.68 2.00
C ALA A 273 -49.18 6.47 1.84
N ARG A 274 -49.18 7.52 1.00
CA ARG A 274 -48.02 8.43 0.86
C ARG A 274 -47.79 9.27 2.10
N MET A 275 -48.83 9.86 2.68
CA MET A 275 -48.71 10.63 3.93
C MET A 275 -48.17 9.76 5.07
N ALA A 276 -48.61 8.51 5.17
CA ALA A 276 -48.09 7.55 6.13
C ALA A 276 -46.61 7.20 5.86
N ALA A 277 -46.22 7.05 4.59
CA ALA A 277 -44.82 6.80 4.21
C ALA A 277 -43.90 8.00 4.50
N ASP A 278 -44.37 9.23 4.28
CA ASP A 278 -43.62 10.45 4.57
C ASP A 278 -43.48 10.69 6.07
N HIS A 279 -44.54 10.43 6.85
CA HIS A 279 -44.45 10.44 8.31
C HIS A 279 -43.48 9.37 8.82
N ALA A 280 -43.52 8.16 8.27
CA ALA A 280 -42.59 7.09 8.63
C ALA A 280 -41.13 7.47 8.32
N ARG A 281 -40.87 8.15 7.20
CA ARG A 281 -39.53 8.67 6.86
C ARG A 281 -39.06 9.71 7.87
N GLN A 282 -39.88 10.70 8.21
CA GLN A 282 -39.53 11.72 9.20
C GLN A 282 -39.25 11.09 10.57
N THR A 283 -40.03 10.08 10.98
CA THR A 283 -39.79 9.35 12.23
C THR A 283 -38.47 8.59 12.20
N ILE A 284 -38.13 7.92 11.10
CA ILE A 284 -36.84 7.22 10.94
C ILE A 284 -35.66 8.20 11.00
N GLU A 285 -35.80 9.37 10.38
CA GLU A 285 -34.76 10.41 10.37
C GLU A 285 -34.51 10.97 11.78
N GLN A 286 -35.58 11.25 12.53
CA GLN A 286 -35.50 11.65 13.94
C GLN A 286 -34.83 10.58 14.82
N LEU A 287 -35.23 9.31 14.66
CA LEU A 287 -34.63 8.20 15.41
C LEU A 287 -33.15 7.98 15.07
N THR A 288 -32.78 8.18 13.80
CA THR A 288 -31.39 8.06 13.35
C THR A 288 -30.53 9.18 13.94
N SER A 289 -31.05 10.41 13.98
CA SER A 289 -30.37 11.54 14.65
C SER A 289 -30.14 11.27 16.13
N LEU A 290 -31.17 10.79 16.85
CA LEU A 290 -31.05 10.45 18.28
C LEU A 290 -30.05 9.32 18.53
N LEU A 291 -30.00 8.32 17.64
CA LEU A 291 -29.06 7.21 17.75
C LEU A 291 -27.61 7.66 17.53
N ASN A 292 -27.38 8.54 16.55
CA ASN A 292 -26.05 9.09 16.28
C ASN A 292 -25.55 9.96 17.44
N GLU A 293 -26.43 10.76 18.04
CA GLU A 293 -26.10 11.56 19.21
C GLU A 293 -25.74 10.69 20.43
N SER A 294 -26.50 9.61 20.66
CA SER A 294 -26.21 8.61 21.70
C SER A 294 -24.87 7.90 21.47
N ASN A 295 -24.56 7.54 20.22
CA ASN A 295 -23.29 6.91 19.86
C ASN A 295 -22.10 7.85 20.09
N ARG A 296 -22.20 9.11 19.65
CA ARG A 296 -21.18 10.13 19.88
C ARG A 296 -20.90 10.30 21.37
N TYR A 297 -21.95 10.39 22.19
CA TYR A 297 -21.80 10.46 23.65
C TYR A 297 -21.11 9.21 24.24
N GLY A 298 -21.40 8.03 23.70
CA GLY A 298 -20.74 6.79 24.07
C GLY A 298 -19.25 6.77 23.71
N GLU A 299 -18.88 7.27 22.54
CA GLU A 299 -17.48 7.40 22.09
C GLU A 299 -16.71 8.39 22.95
N GLU A 300 -17.27 9.58 23.20
CA GLU A 300 -16.65 10.60 24.08
C GLU A 300 -16.42 10.07 25.50
N ARG A 301 -17.37 9.30 26.05
CA ARG A 301 -17.22 8.66 27.36
C ARG A 301 -16.08 7.64 27.36
N HIS A 302 -15.95 6.83 26.30
CA HIS A 302 -14.85 5.88 26.18
C HIS A 302 -13.50 6.57 26.04
N ASP A 303 -13.39 7.60 25.20
CA ASP A 303 -12.15 8.36 25.01
C ASP A 303 -11.71 9.05 26.31
N ASN A 304 -12.65 9.61 27.07
CA ASN A 304 -12.36 10.16 28.39
C ASN A 304 -11.88 9.07 29.37
N LEU A 305 -12.49 7.89 29.36
CA LEU A 305 -12.05 6.76 30.19
C LEU A 305 -10.62 6.33 29.82
N PHE A 306 -10.29 6.28 28.53
CA PHE A 306 -8.94 5.97 28.04
C PHE A 306 -7.91 7.01 28.47
N ARG A 307 -8.23 8.31 28.41
CA ARG A 307 -7.34 9.37 28.91
C ARG A 307 -7.07 9.23 30.41
N GLU A 308 -8.07 8.84 31.21
CA GLU A 308 -7.86 8.57 32.63
C GLU A 308 -6.98 7.35 32.89
N TYR A 309 -7.14 6.28 32.09
CA TYR A 309 -6.23 5.13 32.15
C TYR A 309 -4.81 5.47 31.74
N GLU A 310 -4.61 6.34 30.75
CA GLU A 310 -3.30 6.81 30.32
C GLU A 310 -2.61 7.63 31.41
N LYS A 311 -3.34 8.54 32.07
CA LYS A 311 -2.84 9.26 33.26
C LYS A 311 -2.42 8.31 34.38
N LEU A 312 -3.22 7.29 34.66
CA LEU A 312 -2.89 6.25 35.65
C LEU A 312 -1.65 5.45 35.25
N SER A 313 -1.49 5.12 33.96
CA SER A 313 -0.32 4.42 33.43
C SER A 313 0.94 5.26 33.59
N LEU A 314 0.90 6.54 33.21
CA LEU A 314 2.03 7.47 33.36
C LEU A 314 2.39 7.70 34.83
N PHE A 315 1.39 7.82 35.71
CA PHE A 315 1.61 7.88 37.15
C PHE A 315 2.29 6.61 37.66
N TYR A 316 1.83 5.43 37.24
CA TYR A 316 2.42 4.16 37.64
C TYR A 316 3.86 3.99 37.14
N GLU A 317 4.15 4.38 35.90
CA GLU A 317 5.50 4.38 35.35
C GLU A 317 6.44 5.32 36.10
N SER A 318 5.97 6.52 36.44
CA SER A 318 6.73 7.47 37.26
C SER A 318 6.94 6.96 38.68
N TRP A 319 5.92 6.35 39.30
CA TRP A 319 6.00 5.81 40.65
C TRP A 319 6.94 4.60 40.72
N SER A 320 6.88 3.72 39.72
CA SER A 320 7.74 2.54 39.53
C SER A 320 9.21 2.92 39.39
N LYS A 321 9.52 3.93 38.57
CA LYS A 321 10.90 4.47 38.43
C LYS A 321 11.45 5.02 39.74
N ASN A 322 10.59 5.58 40.59
CA ASN A 322 10.98 6.18 41.87
C ASN A 322 10.95 5.20 43.05
N ASN A 323 10.40 3.98 42.87
CA ASN A 323 10.26 2.95 43.93
C ASN A 323 10.60 1.54 43.41
N PRO A 324 11.81 1.31 42.88
CA PRO A 324 12.16 0.08 42.15
C PRO A 324 12.15 -1.20 43.01
N SER A 325 12.26 -1.09 44.34
CA SER A 325 12.23 -2.23 45.27
C SER A 325 10.82 -2.78 45.56
N GLN A 326 9.76 -2.12 45.09
CA GLN A 326 8.36 -2.56 45.31
C GLN A 326 7.71 -3.16 44.06
N THR A 327 8.38 -3.14 42.90
CA THR A 327 7.83 -3.54 41.59
C THR A 327 7.84 -5.05 41.31
N GLU A 328 8.49 -5.87 42.14
CA GLU A 328 8.60 -7.32 41.91
C GLU A 328 7.39 -8.14 42.40
N ILE A 329 6.41 -7.51 43.07
CA ILE A 329 5.27 -8.25 43.64
C ILE A 329 3.98 -7.84 42.91
N ASN A 330 3.44 -8.79 42.13
CA ASN A 330 2.14 -8.81 41.43
C ASN A 330 2.14 -8.41 39.95
N HIS A 331 2.46 -9.36 39.09
CA HIS A 331 2.14 -9.30 37.66
C HIS A 331 1.02 -10.31 37.32
N PRO A 332 -0.26 -9.90 37.25
CA PRO A 332 -1.29 -10.71 36.60
C PRO A 332 -1.26 -10.47 35.08
N ARG A 333 -0.91 -11.55 34.39
CA ARG A 333 -0.93 -11.81 32.94
C ARG A 333 -1.80 -10.89 32.06
N LYS A 334 -1.15 -10.40 30.99
CA LYS A 334 -1.70 -10.03 29.66
C LYS A 334 -2.97 -10.83 29.29
N LYS A 335 -4.16 -10.28 29.56
CA LYS A 335 -5.45 -10.80 29.05
C LYS A 335 -6.46 -9.72 28.62
N SER A 336 -6.08 -8.44 28.60
CA SER A 336 -7.02 -7.34 28.29
C SER A 336 -7.15 -7.01 26.79
N LEU A 337 -6.22 -7.42 25.93
CA LEU A 337 -6.22 -7.04 24.50
C LEU A 337 -7.04 -7.96 23.58
N THR A 338 -7.47 -9.14 24.04
CA THR A 338 -8.27 -10.09 23.25
C THR A 338 -9.78 -9.93 23.39
N LEU A 339 -10.26 -9.18 24.39
CA LEU A 339 -11.69 -8.88 24.58
C LEU A 339 -12.21 -7.81 23.61
N ARG A 340 -11.32 -6.93 23.09
CA ARG A 340 -11.64 -5.84 22.17
C ARG A 340 -12.19 -6.34 20.82
N SER A 341 -11.64 -7.43 20.28
CA SER A 341 -12.07 -7.97 18.98
C SER A 341 -13.30 -8.87 19.08
N ALA A 342 -13.46 -9.61 20.18
CA ALA A 342 -14.58 -10.53 20.37
C ALA A 342 -15.91 -9.79 20.62
N PHE A 343 -15.91 -8.69 21.39
CA PHE A 343 -17.13 -7.98 21.74
C PHE A 343 -17.68 -7.13 20.57
N LEU A 344 -16.82 -6.42 19.85
CA LEU A 344 -17.19 -5.64 18.65
C LEU A 344 -17.68 -6.51 17.49
N SER A 345 -17.16 -7.74 17.36
CA SER A 345 -17.62 -8.71 16.35
C SER A 345 -19.01 -9.29 16.69
N PHE A 346 -19.28 -9.50 17.98
CA PHE A 346 -20.53 -10.09 18.45
C PHE A 346 -21.72 -9.13 18.35
N THR A 347 -21.55 -7.87 18.76
CA THR A 347 -22.61 -6.84 18.68
C THR A 347 -22.95 -6.49 17.24
N SER A 348 -21.95 -6.37 16.36
CA SER A 348 -22.13 -6.11 14.92
C SER A 348 -22.88 -7.25 14.20
N ARG A 349 -22.65 -8.50 14.57
CA ARG A 349 -23.35 -9.67 13.98
C ARG A 349 -24.81 -9.77 14.40
N ILE A 350 -25.13 -9.47 15.67
CA ILE A 350 -26.51 -9.47 16.17
C ILE A 350 -27.31 -8.33 15.52
N LEU A 351 -26.72 -7.13 15.41
CA LEU A 351 -27.37 -5.97 14.82
C LEU A 351 -27.69 -6.16 13.33
N ARG A 352 -26.75 -6.76 12.56
CA ARG A 352 -26.99 -7.11 11.14
C ARG A 352 -28.04 -8.21 10.96
N ARG A 353 -28.18 -9.11 11.93
CA ARG A 353 -29.18 -10.19 11.89
C ARG A 353 -30.58 -9.65 12.21
N LEU A 354 -30.70 -8.74 13.19
CA LEU A 354 -31.94 -8.05 13.52
C LEU A 354 -32.42 -7.13 12.39
N LEU A 355 -31.52 -6.36 11.76
CA LEU A 355 -31.85 -5.50 10.62
C LEU A 355 -32.32 -6.31 9.39
N ARG A 356 -31.77 -7.51 9.16
CA ARG A 356 -32.23 -8.40 8.07
C ARG A 356 -33.58 -9.05 8.33
N ILE A 357 -33.89 -9.36 9.59
CA ILE A 357 -35.19 -9.91 10.00
C ILE A 357 -36.26 -8.82 9.81
N LEU A 358 -36.01 -7.61 10.31
CA LEU A 358 -36.91 -6.47 10.15
C LEU A 358 -37.12 -6.05 8.68
N SER A 359 -36.12 -6.24 7.80
CA SER A 359 -36.28 -5.95 6.36
C SER A 359 -37.04 -7.01 5.55
N ARG A 360 -37.25 -8.21 6.11
CA ARG A 360 -37.96 -9.31 5.42
C ARG A 360 -39.47 -9.29 5.69
N ASP A 361 -39.91 -8.73 6.81
CA ASP A 361 -41.33 -8.62 7.17
C ASP A 361 -42.00 -7.35 6.60
N LEU A 362 -41.27 -6.56 5.80
CA LEU A 362 -41.71 -5.28 5.20
C LEU A 362 -41.75 -5.32 3.65
N LYS A 363 -41.92 -6.51 3.05
CA LYS A 363 -42.12 -6.67 1.60
C LYS A 363 -43.50 -7.21 1.26
#